data_AF-A0A352CHV7-F1
#
_entry.id   AF-A0A352CHV7-F1
#
_cell.length_a   1.000
_cell.length_b   1.000
_cell.length_c   1.000
_cell.angle_alpha   90.00
_cell.angle_beta   90.00
_cell.angle_gamma   90.00
#
_symmetry.space_group_name_H-M   'P 1'
#
loop_
_entity.id
_entity.type
_entity.pdbx_description
1 polymer ?
#
loop_
_entity_poly.entity_id
_entity_poly.type
_entity_poly.pdbx_seq_one_letter_code
_entity_poly.pdbx_strand_id
1 'polypeptide(L)'
;VAVESLATGQGLDIGAVLGSYLGLVLLSSVFTMIGLYCSSLTANTVVAFLLALVACALLYYGFAATSRLPVFSGGADYWIEWLGIDQHYQSISRGLIDSRDLIYFISMVLLFFILTIRNLLQR
;
A
#
# COMPACT_ATOMS: atom_id res chain seq x y z
N VAL A 1 6.52 42.10 7.65
CA VAL A 1 5.82 41.49 8.81
C VAL A 1 4.29 41.37 8.60
N ALA A 2 3.59 42.31 7.93
CA ALA A 2 2.13 42.19 7.74
C ALA A 2 1.66 41.33 6.54
N VAL A 3 2.54 41.00 5.59
CA VAL A 3 2.17 40.21 4.39
C VAL A 3 2.34 38.70 4.60
N GLU A 4 3.26 38.28 5.47
CA GLU A 4 3.41 36.87 5.89
C GLU A 4 2.23 36.40 6.76
N SER A 5 1.57 37.32 7.47
CA SER A 5 0.40 36.98 8.30
C SER A 5 -0.88 36.72 7.48
N LEU A 6 -0.93 37.14 6.22
CA LEU A 6 -1.99 36.78 5.28
C LEU A 6 -1.70 35.44 4.57
N ALA A 7 -0.52 34.87 4.79
CA ALA A 7 -0.20 33.50 4.43
C ALA A 7 -0.77 32.49 5.44
N THR A 8 -1.94 32.76 6.03
CA THR A 8 -2.83 31.74 6.64
C THR A 8 -3.40 30.78 5.59
N GLY A 9 -2.52 30.31 4.70
CA GLY A 9 -2.60 29.09 3.90
C GLY A 9 -1.26 28.33 3.90
N GLN A 10 -0.27 28.78 4.68
CA GLN A 10 1.05 28.17 4.90
C GLN A 10 1.16 27.54 6.30
N GLY A 11 0.03 27.15 6.90
CA GLY A 11 0.05 26.20 8.00
C GLY A 11 0.44 24.82 7.46
N LEU A 12 1.08 24.01 8.30
CA LEU A 12 1.21 22.56 8.08
C LEU A 12 -0.11 22.03 7.51
N ASP A 13 -0.07 21.35 6.35
CA ASP A 13 -1.27 20.77 5.77
C ASP A 13 -1.72 19.62 6.68
N ILE A 14 -2.58 19.95 7.65
CA ILE A 14 -3.11 19.00 8.64
C ILE A 14 -3.84 17.86 7.93
N GLY A 15 -4.45 18.11 6.77
CA GLY A 15 -5.09 17.10 5.94
C GLY A 15 -4.07 16.10 5.39
N ALA A 16 -2.98 16.59 4.80
CA ALA A 16 -1.89 15.73 4.34
C ALA A 16 -1.20 14.98 5.48
N VAL A 17 -1.00 15.61 6.64
CA VAL A 17 -0.41 14.95 7.81
C VAL A 17 -1.31 13.85 8.35
N LEU A 18 -2.58 14.12 8.61
CA LEU A 18 -3.52 13.08 9.05
C LEU A 18 -3.69 11.99 8.00
N GLY A 19 -3.73 12.36 6.72
CA GLY A 19 -3.80 11.44 5.58
C GLY A 19 -2.59 10.50 5.55
N SER A 20 -1.37 11.02 5.64
CA SER A 20 -0.15 10.19 5.68
C SER A 20 -0.11 9.22 6.87
N TYR A 21 -0.52 9.64 8.07
CA TYR A 21 -0.63 8.73 9.22
C TYR A 21 -1.66 7.62 8.99
N LEU A 22 -2.84 7.96 8.46
CA LEU A 22 -3.87 6.98 8.13
C LEU A 22 -3.39 6.02 7.03
N GLY A 23 -2.73 6.54 6.01
CA GLY A 23 -2.11 5.75 4.95
C GLY A 23 -1.07 4.78 5.48
N LEU A 24 -0.22 5.20 6.42
CA LEU A 24 0.76 4.33 7.08
C LEU A 24 0.11 3.22 7.89
N VAL A 25 -1.01 3.49 8.58
CA VAL A 25 -1.76 2.47 9.33
C VAL A 25 -2.36 1.43 8.37
N LEU A 26 -2.96 1.87 7.27
CA LEU A 26 -3.50 0.96 6.25
C LEU A 26 -2.39 0.13 5.57
N LEU A 27 -1.28 0.77 5.21
CA LEU A 27 -0.13 0.12 4.59
C LEU A 27 0.51 -0.91 5.53
N SER A 28 0.70 -0.56 6.80
CA SER A 28 1.25 -1.49 7.80
C SER A 28 0.32 -2.66 8.06
N SER A 29 -1.01 -2.46 7.99
CA SER A 29 -2.00 -3.54 8.07
C SER A 29 -1.87 -4.53 6.91
N VAL A 30 -1.69 -4.04 5.68
CA VAL A 30 -1.45 -4.88 4.49
C VAL A 30 -0.16 -5.68 4.64
N PHE A 31 0.95 -5.04 5.00
CA PHE A 31 2.23 -5.73 5.19
C PHE A 31 2.18 -6.76 6.33
N THR A 32 1.43 -6.47 7.40
CA THR A 32 1.22 -7.42 8.49
C THR A 32 0.48 -8.66 8.00
N MET A 33 -0.59 -8.52 7.20
CA MET A 33 -1.32 -9.67 6.68
C MET A 33 -0.50 -10.48 5.66
N ILE A 34 0.29 -9.83 4.81
CA ILE A 34 1.23 -10.52 3.91
C ILE A 34 2.25 -11.32 4.71
N GLY A 35 2.85 -10.72 5.74
CA GLY A 35 3.79 -11.39 6.64
C GLY A 35 3.16 -12.58 7.36
N LEU A 36 1.93 -12.42 7.86
CA LEU A 36 1.16 -13.50 8.50
C LEU A 36 0.92 -14.67 7.53
N TYR A 37 0.54 -14.37 6.29
CA TYR A 37 0.36 -15.36 5.25
C TYR A 37 1.68 -16.09 4.95
N CYS A 38 2.78 -15.37 4.72
CA CYS A 38 4.10 -15.98 4.48
C CYS A 38 4.57 -16.84 5.65
N SER A 39 4.30 -16.43 6.89
CA SER A 39 4.58 -17.23 8.09
C SER A 39 3.74 -18.50 8.16
N SER A 40 2.52 -18.50 7.61
CA SER A 40 1.70 -19.71 7.53
C SER A 40 2.26 -20.72 6.52
N LEU A 41 2.99 -20.30 5.49
CA LEU A 41 3.47 -21.19 4.42
C LEU A 41 4.63 -22.10 4.84
N THR A 42 5.45 -21.70 5.80
CA THR A 42 6.69 -22.42 6.17
C THR A 42 6.90 -22.46 7.67
N ALA A 43 7.43 -23.57 8.18
CA ALA A 43 7.82 -23.68 9.60
C ALA A 43 9.15 -23.00 9.91
N ASN A 44 9.96 -22.69 8.89
CA ASN A 44 11.25 -22.03 9.07
C ASN A 44 11.08 -20.50 9.12
N THR A 45 11.38 -19.91 10.27
CA THR A 45 11.23 -18.47 10.53
C THR A 45 12.04 -17.58 9.58
N VAL A 46 13.24 -18.00 9.18
CA VAL A 46 14.10 -17.26 8.25
C VAL A 46 13.49 -17.24 6.86
N VAL A 47 13.00 -18.39 6.39
CA VAL A 47 12.36 -18.49 5.06
C VAL A 47 11.06 -17.69 5.04
N ALA A 48 10.26 -17.75 6.11
CA ALA A 48 9.03 -16.96 6.23
C ALA A 48 9.31 -15.45 6.14
N PHE A 49 10.34 -14.98 6.86
CA PHE A 49 10.73 -13.58 6.84
C PHE A 49 11.19 -13.11 5.45
N LEU A 50 12.04 -13.88 4.78
CA LEU A 50 12.53 -13.55 3.44
C LEU A 50 11.39 -13.53 2.41
N LEU A 51 10.48 -14.50 2.48
CA LEU A 51 9.29 -14.52 1.62
C LEU A 51 8.41 -13.29 1.85
N ALA A 52 8.16 -12.94 3.11
CA ALA A 52 7.38 -11.74 3.45
C ALA A 52 8.05 -10.46 2.92
N LEU A 53 9.36 -10.33 3.11
CA LEU A 53 10.12 -9.17 2.64
C LEU A 53 10.04 -9.02 1.11
N VAL A 54 10.28 -10.11 0.37
CA VAL A 54 10.21 -10.11 -1.09
C VAL A 54 8.78 -9.84 -1.56
N ALA A 55 7.77 -10.47 -0.94
CA ALA A 55 6.37 -10.24 -1.30
C ALA A 55 5.95 -8.79 -1.07
N CYS A 56 6.27 -8.20 0.09
CA CYS A 56 5.98 -6.79 0.38
C CYS A 56 6.68 -5.85 -0.61
N ALA A 57 7.97 -6.09 -0.91
CA ALA A 57 8.73 -5.27 -1.85
C ALA A 57 8.15 -5.36 -3.27
N LEU A 58 7.80 -6.56 -3.74
CA LEU A 58 7.20 -6.76 -5.06
C LEU A 58 5.82 -6.14 -5.17
N LEU A 59 4.97 -6.26 -4.16
CA LEU A 59 3.62 -5.69 -4.20
C LEU A 59 3.64 -4.16 -4.08
N TYR A 60 4.59 -3.59 -3.35
CA TYR A 60 4.71 -2.14 -3.22
C TYR A 60 5.36 -1.51 -4.47
N TYR A 61 6.54 -1.99 -4.89
CA TYR A 61 7.29 -1.38 -5.98
C TYR A 61 7.06 -2.03 -7.36
N GLY A 62 6.68 -3.30 -7.41
CA GLY A 62 6.66 -4.08 -8.65
C GLY A 62 5.68 -3.53 -9.68
N PHE A 63 4.49 -3.09 -9.26
CA PHE A 63 3.51 -2.50 -10.16
C PHE A 63 3.98 -1.15 -10.72
N ALA A 64 4.50 -0.26 -9.87
CA ALA A 64 5.04 1.03 -10.30
C ALA A 64 6.28 0.90 -11.20
N ALA A 65 7.11 -0.12 -10.98
CA ALA A 65 8.24 -0.41 -11.86
C ALA A 65 7.79 -0.96 -13.21
N THR A 66 6.73 -1.77 -13.22
CA THR A 66 6.18 -2.39 -14.44
C THR A 66 5.42 -1.38 -15.31
N SER A 67 4.68 -0.44 -14.70
CA SER A 67 3.94 0.60 -15.46
C SER A 67 4.87 1.49 -16.29
N ARG A 68 6.12 1.71 -15.83
CA ARG A 68 7.12 2.55 -16.50
C ARG A 68 7.88 1.87 -17.65
N LEU A 69 7.62 0.59 -17.91
CA LEU A 69 8.28 -0.11 -19.01
C LEU A 69 7.70 0.36 -20.36
N PRO A 70 8.55 0.67 -21.36
CA PRO A 70 8.10 1.18 -22.65
C PRO A 70 7.22 0.19 -23.44
N VAL A 71 7.23 -1.10 -23.08
CA VAL A 71 6.38 -2.14 -23.67
C VAL A 71 4.90 -1.92 -23.32
N PHE A 72 4.60 -1.27 -22.20
CA PHE A 72 3.22 -1.02 -21.75
C PHE A 72 2.71 0.40 -22.07
N SER A 73 3.53 1.23 -22.73
CA SER A 73 3.13 2.57 -23.15
C SER A 73 2.08 2.48 -24.26
N GLY A 74 0.83 2.85 -23.96
CA GLY A 74 -0.29 2.72 -24.90
C GLY A 74 -1.67 2.45 -24.27
N GLY A 75 -1.78 2.53 -22.94
CA GLY A 75 -3.04 2.40 -22.20
C GLY A 75 -3.06 1.28 -21.16
N ALA A 76 -2.13 0.31 -21.25
CA ALA A 76 -1.96 -0.72 -20.22
C ALA A 76 -1.22 -0.18 -18.98
N ASP A 77 -0.37 0.84 -19.15
CA ASP A 77 0.35 1.50 -18.04
C ASP A 77 -0.59 2.00 -16.93
N TYR A 78 -1.72 2.62 -17.31
CA TYR A 78 -2.70 3.18 -16.40
C TYR A 78 -3.32 2.10 -15.51
N TRP A 79 -3.69 0.95 -16.09
CA TRP A 79 -4.27 -0.16 -15.33
C TRP A 79 -3.26 -0.82 -14.39
N ILE A 80 -2.00 -0.93 -14.82
CA ILE A 80 -0.93 -1.49 -13.99
C ILE A 80 -0.62 -0.55 -12.82
N GLU A 81 -0.58 0.76 -13.07
CA GLU A 81 -0.35 1.76 -12.04
C GLU A 81 -1.51 1.85 -11.06
N TRP A 82 -2.75 1.75 -11.55
CA TRP A 82 -3.96 1.69 -10.73
C TRP A 82 -4.04 0.43 -9.86
N LEU A 83 -3.31 -0.64 -10.19
CA LEU A 83 -3.25 -1.84 -9.34
C LEU A 83 -2.17 -1.72 -8.25
N GLY A 84 -1.30 -0.72 -8.32
CA GLY A 84 -0.15 -0.56 -7.45
C GLY A 84 -0.46 0.08 -6.09
N ILE A 85 0.09 -0.49 -5.02
CA ILE A 85 -0.05 0.05 -3.65
C ILE A 85 0.53 1.47 -3.54
N ASP A 86 1.65 1.75 -4.23
CA ASP A 86 2.34 3.05 -4.21
C ASP A 86 1.43 4.19 -4.68
N GLN A 87 0.65 3.99 -5.75
CA GLN A 87 -0.26 5.01 -6.29
C GLN A 87 -1.38 5.36 -5.29
N HIS A 88 -2.01 4.35 -4.69
CA HIS A 88 -3.04 4.54 -3.67
C HIS A 88 -2.49 5.17 -2.39
N TYR A 89 -1.29 4.75 -1.97
CA TYR A 89 -0.62 5.32 -0.80
C TYR A 89 -0.28 6.81 -1.00
N GLN A 90 0.19 7.18 -2.19
CA GLN A 90 0.52 8.57 -2.52
C GLN A 90 -0.73 9.45 -2.62
N SER A 91 -1.86 8.91 -3.06
CA SER A 91 -3.16 9.58 -3.05
C SER A 91 -3.59 9.92 -1.61
N ILE A 92 -3.58 8.93 -0.72
CA ILE A 92 -3.96 9.10 0.69
C ILE A 92 -2.98 10.03 1.43
N SER A 93 -1.67 9.93 1.17
CA SER A 93 -0.66 10.77 1.83
C SER A 93 -0.79 12.26 1.52
N ARG A 94 -1.49 12.62 0.44
CA ARG A 94 -1.81 14.03 0.11
C ARG A 94 -3.06 14.55 0.83
N GLY A 95 -3.65 13.77 1.73
CA GLY A 95 -4.87 14.12 2.45
C GLY A 95 -6.15 13.91 1.64
N LEU A 96 -6.05 13.35 0.44
CA LEU A 96 -7.18 13.01 -0.42
C LEU A 96 -7.63 11.58 -0.11
N ILE A 97 -8.46 11.43 0.91
CA ILE A 97 -9.02 10.12 1.28
C ILE A 97 -10.19 9.82 0.35
N ASP A 98 -9.93 9.11 -0.74
CA ASP A 98 -10.98 8.56 -1.60
C ASP A 98 -11.41 7.17 -1.08
N SER A 99 -12.71 6.89 -1.19
CA SER A 99 -13.30 5.56 -0.99
C SER A 99 -12.60 4.47 -1.79
N ARG A 100 -12.13 4.78 -3.00
CA ARG A 100 -11.44 3.83 -3.88
C ARG A 100 -10.14 3.32 -3.26
N ASP A 101 -9.34 4.23 -2.69
CA ASP A 101 -8.07 3.87 -2.07
C ASP A 101 -8.33 3.03 -0.80
N LEU A 102 -9.32 3.42 0.01
CA LEU A 102 -9.68 2.67 1.22
C LEU A 102 -10.19 1.26 0.90
N ILE A 103 -11.06 1.11 -0.11
CA ILE A 103 -11.56 -0.19 -0.58
C ILE A 103 -10.39 -1.05 -1.07
N TYR A 104 -9.44 -0.46 -1.80
CA TYR A 104 -8.25 -1.17 -2.25
C TYR A 104 -7.45 -1.74 -1.06
N PHE A 105 -7.08 -0.92 -0.07
CA PHE A 105 -6.34 -1.39 1.10
C PHE A 105 -7.09 -2.47 1.89
N ILE A 106 -8.39 -2.27 2.14
CA ILE A 106 -9.22 -3.25 2.86
C ILE A 106 -9.31 -4.56 2.06
N SER A 107 -9.49 -4.50 0.74
CA SER A 107 -9.55 -5.69 -0.10
C SER A 107 -8.25 -6.49 -0.05
N MET A 108 -7.09 -5.80 -0.04
CA MET A 108 -5.77 -6.42 0.07
C MET A 108 -5.59 -7.11 1.43
N VAL A 109 -5.96 -6.43 2.53
CA VAL A 109 -5.95 -7.01 3.88
C VAL A 109 -6.82 -8.26 3.94
N LEU A 110 -8.06 -8.19 3.46
CA LEU A 110 -9.00 -9.31 3.48
C LEU A 110 -8.53 -10.49 2.62
N LEU A 111 -7.94 -10.22 1.45
CA LEU A 111 -7.39 -11.25 0.57
C LEU A 111 -6.33 -12.07 1.32
N PHE A 112 -5.31 -11.43 1.89
CA PHE A 112 -4.25 -12.13 2.61
C PHE A 112 -4.74 -12.77 3.91
N PHE A 113 -5.70 -12.15 4.58
CA PHE A 113 -6.33 -12.74 5.76
C PHE A 113 -7.06 -14.06 5.42
N ILE A 114 -7.87 -14.07 4.36
CA ILE A 114 -8.57 -15.27 3.88
C ILE A 114 -7.55 -16.34 3.45
N LEU A 115 -6.50 -15.96 2.71
CA LEU A 115 -5.46 -16.90 2.31
C LEU A 115 -4.74 -17.53 3.53
N THR A 116 -4.48 -16.74 4.56
CA THR A 116 -3.88 -17.23 5.81
C THR A 116 -4.79 -18.23 6.50
N ILE A 117 -6.07 -17.90 6.68
CA ILE A 117 -7.04 -18.82 7.29
C ILE A 117 -7.14 -20.11 6.48
N ARG A 118 -7.24 -20.01 5.14
CA ARG A 118 -7.31 -21.19 4.28
C ARG A 118 -6.08 -22.07 4.41
N ASN A 119 -4.88 -21.49 4.49
CA ASN A 119 -3.65 -22.25 4.67
C ASN A 119 -3.61 -22.97 6.03
N LEU A 120 -4.03 -22.27 7.10
CA LEU A 120 -4.08 -22.84 8.45
C LEU A 120 -5.11 -23.96 8.58
N LEU A 121 -6.28 -23.85 7.93
CA LEU A 121 -7.31 -24.90 7.95
C LEU A 121 -6.94 -26.13 7.12
N GLN A 122 -6.02 -25.99 6.17
CA GLN A 122 -5.56 -27.08 5.30
C GLN A 122 -4.35 -27.84 5.86
N ARG A 123 -3.79 -27.37 6.99
CA ARG A 123 -2.69 -28.03 7.71
C ARG A 123 -3.20 -28.93 8.81
#